data_AF-A0A528C8V0-F1
#
_entry.id   AF-A0A528C8V0-F1
#
_cell.length_a   1.000
_cell.length_b   1.000
_cell.length_c   1.000
_cell.angle_alpha   90.00
_cell.angle_beta   90.00
_cell.angle_gamma   90.00
#
_symmetry.space_group_name_H-M   'P 1'
#
loop_
_entity.id
_entity.type
_entity.pdbx_description
1 polymer ?
#
loop_
_entity_poly.entity_id
_entity_poly.type
_entity_poly.pdbx_seq_one_letter_code
_entity_poly.pdbx_strand_id
1 'polypeptide(L)' 'MIGTILEANPFLGRIITGRIESGTLKSNQAVKVLHHDGTQVETGRISKILAFRGLERQPIDEAQAGDIV' A
#
# COMPACT_ATOMS: atom_id res chain seq x y z
N MET A 1 -4.09 1.55 -6.92
CA MET A 1 -4.31 0.59 -5.82
C MET A 1 -5.61 0.95 -5.13
N ILE A 2 -6.44 -0.04 -4.80
CA ILE A 2 -7.62 0.14 -3.94
C ILE A 2 -7.26 -0.44 -2.57
N GLY A 3 -7.23 0.41 -1.53
CA GLY A 3 -6.99 -0.02 -0.16
C GLY A 3 -8.27 -0.60 0.44
N THR A 4 -8.20 -1.84 0.89
CA THR A 4 -9.38 -2.58 1.37
C THR A 4 -9.41 -2.68 2.89
N ILE A 5 -8.23 -2.88 3.50
CA ILE A 5 -8.10 -3.09 4.95
C ILE A 5 -7.17 -2.03 5.51
N LEU A 6 -7.64 -1.32 6.54
CA LEU A 6 -6.84 -0.39 7.33
C LEU A 6 -6.55 -1.03 8.71
N GLU A 7 -5.28 -1.33 8.96
CA GLU A 7 -4.79 -1.87 10.22
C GLU A 7 -3.90 -0.83 10.92
N ALA A 8 -3.82 -0.92 12.25
CA ALA A 8 -2.86 -0.14 13.04
C ALA A 8 -1.81 -1.09 13.62
N ASN A 9 -0.54 -0.82 13.36
CA ASN A 9 0.59 -1.51 13.95
C ASN A 9 1.32 -0.56 14.92
N PRO A 10 1.64 -0.99 16.17
CA PRO A 10 2.29 -0.13 17.16
C PRO A 10 3.66 0.45 16.73
N PHE A 11 4.36 -0.23 15.82
CA PHE A 11 5.70 0.16 15.37
C PHE A 11 5.71 0.80 13.98
N LEU A 12 4.83 0.35 13.09
CA LEU A 12 4.77 0.82 11.70
C LEU A 12 3.68 1.88 11.46
N GLY A 13 2.79 2.09 12.42
CA GLY A 13 1.66 3.00 12.29
C GLY A 13 0.53 2.40 11.43
N ARG A 14 -0.11 3.23 10.60
CA ARG A 14 -1.20 2.82 9.72
C ARG A 14 -0.66 1.91 8.60
N ILE A 15 -1.19 0.70 8.51
CA ILE A 15 -0.91 -0.24 7.42
C ILE A 15 -2.18 -0.35 6.57
N ILE A 16 -2.01 -0.20 5.27
CA ILE A 16 -3.09 -0.36 4.29
C ILE A 16 -2.76 -1.59 3.47
N THR A 17 -3.69 -2.53 3.40
CA THR A 17 -3.60 -3.68 2.49
C THR A 17 -4.62 -3.53 1.38
N GLY A 18 -4.16 -3.72 0.15
CA GLY A 18 -4.97 -3.58 -1.03
C GLY A 18 -4.40 -4.36 -2.21
N ARG A 19 -5.11 -4.28 -3.34
CA ARG A 19 -4.61 -4.81 -4.61
C ARG A 19 -4.15 -3.68 -5.51
N ILE A 20 -3.01 -3.89 -6.17
CA ILE A 20 -2.53 -2.98 -7.21
C ILE A 20 -3.32 -3.28 -8.49
N GLU A 21 -4.24 -2.39 -8.85
CA GLU A 21 -5.02 -2.51 -10.09
C GLU A 21 -4.16 -2.24 -11.33
N SER A 22 -3.25 -1.27 -11.26
CA SER A 22 -2.39 -0.89 -12.38
C SER A 22 -1.11 -0.22 -11.91
N GLY A 23 -0.07 -0.30 -12.74
CA GLY A 23 1.24 0.30 -12.50
C GLY A 23 2.15 -0.52 -11.59
N THR A 24 3.20 0.12 -11.11
CA THR A 24 4.12 -0.44 -10.11
C THR A 24 4.27 0.52 -8.94
N LEU A 25 4.64 -0.04 -7.80
CA LEU A 25 4.72 0.65 -6.52
C LEU A 25 6.07 0.36 -5.89
N LYS A 26 6.83 1.40 -5.57
CA LYS A 26 8.19 1.32 -5.03
C LYS A 26 8.27 1.87 -3.62
N SER A 27 9.18 1.30 -2.83
CA SER A 27 9.51 1.85 -1.53
C SER A 27 10.02 3.30 -1.68
N ASN A 28 9.64 4.16 -0.73
CA ASN A 28 9.89 5.61 -0.74
C ASN A 28 9.22 6.41 -1.88
N GLN A 29 8.32 5.81 -2.65
CA GLN A 29 7.55 6.53 -3.67
C GLN A 29 6.52 7.48 -3.03
N ALA A 30 6.42 8.69 -3.56
CA ALA A 30 5.38 9.64 -3.19
C ALA A 30 4.04 9.22 -3.81
N VAL A 31 2.99 9.23 -2.99
CA VAL A 31 1.64 8.80 -3.39
C VAL A 31 0.60 9.80 -2.92
N LYS A 32 -0.49 9.91 -3.69
CA LYS A 32 -1.68 10.67 -3.31
C LYS A 32 -2.77 9.68 -2.94
N VAL A 33 -3.38 9.87 -1.78
CA VAL A 33 -4.54 9.11 -1.34
C VAL A 33 -5.78 9.89 -1.72
N LEU A 34 -6.66 9.24 -2.47
CA LEU A 34 -7.94 9.78 -2.90
C LEU A 34 -9.05 9.04 -2.17
N HIS A 35 -10.09 9.77 -1.76
CA HIS A 35 -11.34 9.18 -1.30
C HIS A 35 -12.13 8.65 -2.51
N HIS A 36 -13.17 7.85 -2.26
CA HIS A 36 -13.94 7.22 -3.35
C HIS A 36 -14.62 8.25 -4.27
N ASP A 37 -14.88 9.46 -3.76
CA ASP A 37 -15.50 10.57 -4.49
C ASP A 37 -14.49 11.39 -5.31
N GLY A 38 -13.21 11.01 -5.30
CA GLY A 38 -12.13 11.69 -6.01
C GLY A 38 -11.51 12.86 -5.25
N THR A 39 -11.99 13.19 -4.05
CA THR A 39 -11.36 14.19 -3.20
C THR A 39 -10.00 13.70 -2.70
N GLN A 40 -9.01 14.59 -2.71
CA GLN A 40 -7.68 14.26 -2.22
C GLN A 40 -7.67 14.31 -0.70
N VAL A 41 -7.37 13.17 -0.07
CA VAL A 41 -7.35 13.02 1.39
C VAL A 41 -5.99 13.45 1.93
N GLU A 42 -4.92 12.85 1.39
CA GLU A 42 -3.57 13.02 1.92
C GLU A 42 -2.54 12.82 0.80
N THR A 43 -1.38 13.47 0.93
CA THR A 43 -0.18 13.11 0.17
C THR A 43 0.81 12.50 1.14
N GLY A 44 1.30 11.31 0.82
CA GLY A 44 2.21 10.57 1.69
C GLY A 44 3.34 9.96 0.90
N ARG A 45 4.19 9.24 1.62
CA ARG A 45 5.28 8.46 1.06
C ARG A 45 5.19 7.04 1.58
N ILE A 46 5.45 6.07 0.72
CA ILE A 46 5.40 4.66 1.12
C ILE A 46 6.67 4.29 1.87
N SER A 47 6.53 3.93 3.14
CA SER A 47 7.67 3.59 3.99
C SER A 47 8.19 2.18 3.76
N LYS A 48 7.28 1.21 3.62
CA LYS A 48 7.58 -0.21 3.35
C LYS A 48 6.42 -0.83 2.57
N ILE A 49 6.73 -1.80 1.73
CA ILE A 49 5.76 -2.61 1.00
C ILE A 49 5.82 -4.01 1.58
N LEU A 50 4.68 -4.57 1.96
CA LEU A 50 4.57 -5.87 2.60
C LEU A 50 3.75 -6.80 1.72
N ALA A 51 4.42 -7.63 0.92
CA ALA A 51 3.70 -8.59 0.07
C ALA A 51 3.38 -9.87 0.83
N PHE A 52 2.20 -10.41 0.56
CA PHE A 52 1.82 -11.73 1.05
C PHE A 52 2.58 -12.80 0.28
N ARG A 53 3.41 -13.57 1.00
CA ARG A 53 4.10 -14.75 0.50
C ARG A 53 3.63 -15.94 1.33
N GLY A 54 2.61 -16.63 0.83
CA GLY A 54 1.91 -17.66 1.60
C GLY A 54 1.09 -17.04 2.73
N LEU A 55 1.34 -17.45 3.98
CA LEU A 55 0.65 -16.94 5.17
C LEU A 55 1.37 -15.76 5.82
N GLU A 56 2.58 -15.43 5.38
CA GLU A 56 3.40 -14.39 5.96
C GLU A 56 3.51 -13.16 5.05
N ARG A 57 3.72 -12.00 5.68
CA ARG A 57 3.99 -10.75 4.99
C ARG A 57 5.50 -10.54 4.94
N GLN A 58 6.07 -10.45 3.75
CA GLN A 58 7.50 -10.19 3.54
C GLN A 58 7.73 -8.79 2.96
N PRO A 59 8.72 -8.04 3.48
CA PRO A 59 9.06 -6.75 2.92
C PRO A 59 9.68 -6.91 1.53
N ILE A 60 9.20 -6.11 0.57
CA ILE A 60 9.74 -6.06 -0.80
C ILE A 60 9.98 -4.61 -1.24
N ASP A 61 10.84 -4.43 -2.24
CA ASP A 61 11.21 -3.09 -2.73
C ASP A 61 10.28 -2.57 -3.84
N GLU A 62 9.71 -3.47 -4.64
CA GLU A 62 8.81 -3.15 -5.76
C GLU A 62 7.68 -4.17 -5.85
N ALA A 63 6.44 -3.68 -6.00
CA ALA A 63 5.24 -4.46 -6.27
C ALA A 63 4.61 -4.04 -7.59
N GLN A 64 3.91 -4.97 -8.25
CA GLN A 64 3.33 -4.76 -9.57
C GLN A 64 1.81 -4.94 -9.58
N ALA A 65 1.17 -4.54 -10.68
CA ALA A 65 -0.24 -4.78 -10.91
C ALA A 65 -0.58 -6.27 -10.75
N GLY A 66 -1.62 -6.56 -9.96
CA GLY A 66 -2.02 -7.91 -9.57
C GLY A 66 -1.57 -8.31 -8.17
N ASP A 67 -0.53 -7.68 -7.60
CA ASP A 67 -0.06 -8.01 -6.26
C ASP A 67 -1.01 -7.49 -5.17
N ILE A 68 -1.12 -8.27 -4.08
CA ILE A 68 -1.81 -7.89 -2.84
C ILE A 68 -0.73 -7.49 -1.83
N VAL A 69 -0.68 -6.18 -1.51
CA VAL A 69 0.33 -5.56 -0.64
C VAL A 69 -0.26 -4.50 0.28
#